data_AF-A0A959QSA0-F1
#
_entry.id   AF-A0A959QSA0-F1
#
_cell.length_a   1.000
_cell.length_b   1.000
_cell.length_c   1.000
_cell.angle_alpha   90.00
_cell.angle_beta   90.00
_cell.angle_gamma   90.00
#
_symmetry.space_group_name_H-M   'P 1'
#
loop_
_entity.id
_entity.type
_entity.pdbx_description
1 polymer ?
#
loop_
_entity_poly.entity_id
_entity_poly.type
_entity_poly.pdbx_seq_one_letter_code
_entity_poly.pdbx_strand_id
1 'polypeptide(L)'
;GLIAEAKQAEGIMPFTTDIFKGFLAIFLLEMGMVTARRFAAFRKYGLFAFSVAVLLPLFNGSVVAAVTGLFIHDVGNRFIFAILAAGASYIAVPAAMRLAAPKADPGLYIPMALGVTFPVNITVGMMIYYMIIQHT
;
A
#
# COMPACT_ATOMS: atom_id res chain seq x y z
N GLY A 1 -22.19 -6.36 -10.73
CA GLY A 1 -22.73 -5.71 -9.53
C GLY A 1 -23.21 -4.32 -9.86
N LEU A 2 -24.54 -4.16 -9.95
CA LEU A 2 -25.36 -2.96 -10.23
C LEU A 2 -25.00 -2.08 -11.46
N ILE A 3 -23.73 -1.78 -11.73
CA ILE A 3 -23.27 -0.94 -12.85
C ILE A 3 -22.14 -1.61 -13.65
N ALA A 4 -21.31 -2.43 -13.01
CA ALA A 4 -20.19 -3.14 -13.65
C ALA A 4 -20.23 -4.63 -13.34
N GLU A 5 -20.10 -5.48 -14.36
CA GLU A 5 -20.22 -6.94 -14.28
C GLU A 5 -18.98 -7.64 -14.85
N ALA A 6 -18.61 -8.80 -14.27
CA ALA A 6 -17.41 -9.54 -14.67
C ALA A 6 -17.38 -9.88 -16.16
N LYS A 7 -18.55 -10.03 -16.78
CA LYS A 7 -18.72 -10.29 -18.21
C LYS A 7 -18.13 -9.18 -19.11
N GLN A 8 -18.11 -7.94 -18.64
CA GLN A 8 -17.49 -6.82 -19.37
C GLN A 8 -15.96 -6.88 -19.36
N ALA A 9 -15.36 -7.62 -18.41
CA ALA A 9 -13.92 -7.83 -18.33
C ALA A 9 -13.42 -9.02 -19.16
N GLU A 10 -14.32 -9.87 -19.70
CA GLU A 10 -13.95 -11.06 -20.47
C GLU A 10 -13.07 -10.73 -21.69
N GLY A 11 -13.42 -9.67 -22.42
CA GLY A 11 -12.66 -9.24 -23.61
C GLY A 11 -11.24 -8.73 -23.33
N ILE A 12 -10.92 -8.43 -22.06
CA ILE A 12 -9.60 -7.94 -21.64
C ILE A 12 -8.85 -8.92 -20.73
N MET A 13 -9.40 -10.13 -20.48
CA MET A 13 -8.79 -11.16 -19.63
C MET A 13 -7.32 -11.46 -19.95
N PRO A 14 -6.91 -11.57 -21.24
CA PRO A 14 -5.50 -11.80 -21.55
C PRO A 14 -4.58 -10.71 -20.97
N PHE A 15 -5.08 -9.47 -20.87
CA PHE A 15 -4.35 -8.32 -20.35
C PHE A 15 -4.48 -8.13 -18.84
N THR A 16 -5.65 -8.41 -18.27
CA THR A 16 -5.94 -8.14 -16.85
C THR A 16 -5.68 -9.31 -15.91
N THR A 17 -5.63 -10.53 -16.45
CA THR A 17 -5.58 -11.76 -15.62
C THR A 17 -4.32 -12.57 -15.93
N ASP A 18 -4.04 -12.81 -17.21
CA ASP A 18 -2.96 -13.72 -17.63
C ASP A 18 -1.61 -13.01 -17.63
N ILE A 19 -1.38 -12.08 -18.56
CA ILE A 19 -0.08 -11.40 -18.66
C ILE A 19 0.16 -10.41 -17.52
N PHE A 20 -0.92 -9.92 -16.87
CA PHE A 20 -0.85 -8.92 -15.80
C PHE A 20 0.11 -9.34 -14.68
N LYS A 21 0.07 -10.60 -14.27
CA LYS A 21 0.95 -11.13 -13.21
C LYS A 21 2.42 -11.04 -13.61
N GLY A 22 2.75 -11.34 -14.86
CA GLY A 22 4.11 -11.20 -15.40
C GLY A 22 4.59 -9.76 -15.44
N PHE A 23 3.76 -8.85 -15.96
CA PHE A 23 4.06 -7.41 -15.96
C PHE A 23 4.21 -6.85 -14.54
N LEU A 24 3.33 -7.26 -13.61
CA LEU A 24 3.37 -6.84 -12.22
C LEU A 24 4.66 -7.31 -11.53
N ALA A 25 5.10 -8.55 -11.78
CA ALA A 25 6.35 -9.07 -11.23
C ALA A 25 7.56 -8.25 -11.71
N ILE A 26 7.65 -7.95 -13.00
CA ILE A 26 8.72 -7.11 -13.57
C ILE A 26 8.65 -5.70 -13.00
N PHE A 27 7.45 -5.12 -12.89
CA PHE A 27 7.24 -3.80 -12.33
C PHE A 27 7.69 -3.72 -10.86
N LEU A 28 7.29 -4.68 -10.02
CA LEU A 28 7.71 -4.75 -8.62
C LEU A 28 9.21 -4.94 -8.48
N LEU A 29 9.84 -5.73 -9.37
CA LEU A 29 11.29 -5.87 -9.42
C LEU A 29 11.98 -4.54 -9.77
N GLU A 30 11.50 -3.82 -10.79
CA GLU A 30 12.02 -2.50 -11.15
C GLU A 30 11.90 -1.52 -9.99
N MET A 31 10.71 -1.42 -9.39
CA MET A 31 10.45 -0.52 -8.26
C MET A 31 11.28 -0.92 -7.02
N GLY A 32 11.51 -2.21 -6.79
CA GLY A 32 12.41 -2.70 -5.74
C GLY A 32 13.85 -2.26 -5.97
N MET A 33 14.37 -2.41 -7.19
CA MET A 33 15.72 -1.93 -7.53
C MET A 33 15.83 -0.39 -7.45
N VAL A 34 14.81 0.34 -7.88
CA VAL A 34 14.75 1.82 -7.75
C VAL A 34 14.76 2.22 -6.27
N THR A 35 13.96 1.54 -5.44
CA THR A 35 13.93 1.74 -3.99
C THR A 35 15.30 1.53 -3.38
N ALA A 36 15.96 0.40 -3.67
CA ALA A 36 17.30 0.10 -3.15
C ALA A 36 18.33 1.16 -3.54
N ARG A 37 18.37 1.56 -4.83
CA ARG A 37 19.30 2.60 -5.32
C ARG A 37 19.05 3.96 -4.68
N ARG A 38 17.80 4.31 -4.38
CA ARG A 38 17.41 5.62 -3.83
C ARG A 38 17.31 5.66 -2.31
N PHE A 39 17.42 4.53 -1.62
CA PHE A 39 17.28 4.46 -0.17
C PHE A 39 18.32 5.33 0.56
N ALA A 40 19.54 5.44 0.03
CA ALA A 40 20.56 6.34 0.58
C ALA A 40 20.15 7.82 0.51
N ALA A 41 19.45 8.23 -0.57
CA ALA A 41 18.91 9.57 -0.68
C ALA A 41 17.73 9.79 0.28
N PHE A 42 16.86 8.79 0.44
CA PHE A 42 15.77 8.80 1.43
C PHE A 42 16.29 9.07 2.85
N ARG A 43 17.39 8.44 3.28
CA ARG A 43 17.98 8.69 4.61
C ARG A 43 18.38 10.15 4.84
N LYS A 44 18.66 10.93 3.79
CA LYS A 44 18.98 12.36 3.91
C LYS A 44 17.78 13.22 4.31
N TYR A 45 16.56 12.74 4.07
CA TYR A 45 15.34 13.40 4.56
C TYR A 45 15.12 13.24 6.07
N GLY A 46 15.99 12.45 6.72
CA GLY A 46 16.08 12.39 8.17
C GLY A 46 14.95 11.62 8.85
N LEU A 47 14.93 11.73 10.17
CA LEU A 47 14.07 10.94 11.04
C LEU A 47 12.59 11.29 10.88
N PHE A 48 12.26 12.54 10.50
CA PHE A 48 10.89 12.98 10.32
C PHE A 48 10.18 12.17 9.22
N ALA A 49 10.75 12.11 8.02
CA ALA A 49 10.20 11.35 6.91
C ALA A 49 10.05 9.86 7.26
N PHE A 50 11.05 9.29 7.93
CA PHE A 50 10.99 7.91 8.40
C PHE A 50 9.87 7.69 9.43
N SER A 51 9.73 8.58 10.42
CA SER A 51 8.68 8.47 11.44
C SER A 51 7.28 8.58 10.83
N VAL A 52 7.06 9.46 9.86
CA VAL A 52 5.76 9.55 9.16
C VAL A 52 5.48 8.26 8.39
N ALA A 53 6.49 7.71 7.70
CA ALA A 53 6.37 6.47 6.94
C ALA A 53 5.98 5.25 7.81
N VAL A 54 6.31 5.28 9.11
CA VAL A 54 6.04 4.22 10.08
C VAL A 54 4.75 4.50 10.85
N LEU A 55 4.61 5.69 11.43
CA LEU A 55 3.54 6.01 12.37
C LEU A 55 2.19 6.22 11.68
N LEU A 56 2.18 6.88 10.51
CA LEU A 56 0.95 7.17 9.80
C LEU A 56 0.18 5.91 9.35
N PRO A 57 0.80 4.89 8.71
CA PRO A 57 0.07 3.68 8.34
C PRO A 57 -0.44 2.92 9.57
N LEU A 58 0.38 2.81 10.62
CA LEU A 58 0.00 2.15 11.87
C LEU A 58 -1.18 2.84 12.53
N PHE A 59 -1.14 4.17 12.62
CA PHE A 59 -2.22 4.97 13.15
C PHE A 59 -3.51 4.77 12.35
N ASN A 60 -3.46 4.90 11.03
CA ASN A 60 -4.65 4.76 10.17
C ASN A 60 -5.26 3.35 10.28
N GLY A 61 -4.44 2.30 10.22
CA GLY A 61 -4.92 0.92 10.34
C GLY A 61 -5.52 0.63 11.71
N SER A 62 -4.88 1.09 12.78
CA SER A 62 -5.40 0.92 14.15
C SER A 62 -6.71 1.66 14.37
N VAL A 63 -6.83 2.90 13.88
CA VAL A 63 -8.07 3.68 13.98
C VAL A 63 -9.20 2.97 13.24
N VAL A 64 -8.96 2.51 12.01
CA VAL A 64 -10.00 1.81 11.23
C VAL A 64 -10.35 0.45 11.84
N ALA A 65 -9.37 -0.30 12.36
CA ALA A 65 -9.59 -1.56 13.09
C ALA A 65 -10.55 -1.37 14.29
N ALA A 66 -10.37 -0.30 15.06
CA ALA A 66 -11.22 0.03 16.20
C ALA A 66 -12.60 0.55 15.77
N VAL A 67 -12.64 1.53 14.87
CA VAL A 67 -13.90 2.17 14.44
C VAL A 67 -14.82 1.21 13.71
N THR A 68 -14.28 0.28 12.90
CA THR A 68 -15.10 -0.71 12.19
C THR A 68 -15.80 -1.70 13.12
N GLY A 69 -15.32 -1.89 14.36
CA GLY A 69 -16.02 -2.70 15.37
C GLY A 69 -17.41 -2.18 15.73
N LEU A 70 -17.70 -0.90 15.43
CA LEU A 70 -19.01 -0.30 15.70
C LEU A 70 -20.11 -0.78 14.74
N PHE A 71 -19.77 -1.24 13.53
CA PHE A 71 -20.76 -1.53 12.47
C PHE A 71 -20.43 -2.72 11.57
N ILE A 72 -19.25 -3.33 11.68
CA ILE A 72 -18.88 -4.56 10.96
C ILE A 72 -18.64 -5.67 11.99
N HIS A 73 -19.39 -6.77 11.90
CA HIS A 73 -19.23 -7.91 12.82
C HIS A 73 -18.20 -8.94 12.32
N ASP A 74 -18.03 -9.05 11.01
CA ASP A 74 -17.09 -10.01 10.42
C ASP A 74 -15.64 -9.55 10.58
N VAL A 75 -14.82 -10.41 11.20
CA VAL A 75 -13.39 -10.15 11.48
C VAL A 75 -12.59 -9.97 10.19
N GLY A 76 -12.87 -10.77 9.16
CA GLY A 76 -12.15 -10.72 7.89
C GLY A 76 -12.34 -9.38 7.18
N ASN A 77 -13.59 -8.90 7.13
CA ASN A 77 -13.95 -7.62 6.55
C ASN A 77 -13.25 -6.47 7.29
N ARG A 78 -13.34 -6.42 8.63
CA ARG A 78 -12.65 -5.41 9.45
C ARG A 78 -11.15 -5.39 9.20
N PHE A 79 -10.54 -6.57 9.10
CA PHE A 79 -9.11 -6.72 8.87
C PHE A 79 -8.71 -6.18 7.49
N ILE A 80 -9.47 -6.51 6.44
CA ILE A 80 -9.25 -5.97 5.10
C ILE A 80 -9.40 -4.44 5.10
N PHE A 81 -10.44 -3.88 5.74
CA PHE A 81 -10.61 -2.43 5.85
C PHE A 81 -9.43 -1.75 6.55
N ALA A 82 -8.95 -2.32 7.66
CA ALA A 82 -7.79 -1.78 8.39
C ALA A 82 -6.51 -1.80 7.52
N ILE A 83 -6.26 -2.89 6.81
CA ILE A 83 -5.11 -3.00 5.89
C ILE A 83 -5.21 -1.97 4.76
N LEU A 84 -6.40 -1.80 4.16
CA LEU A 84 -6.62 -0.84 3.10
C LEU A 84 -6.41 0.60 3.57
N ALA A 85 -6.85 0.94 4.79
CA ALA A 85 -6.66 2.26 5.37
C ALA A 85 -5.20 2.55 5.75
N ALA A 86 -4.44 1.52 6.16
CA ALA A 86 -3.02 1.63 6.46
C ALA A 86 -2.13 1.64 5.21
N GLY A 87 -2.62 1.08 4.10
CA GLY A 87 -1.85 0.89 2.88
C GLY A 87 -1.46 2.21 2.22
N ALA A 88 -0.29 2.22 1.58
CA ALA A 88 0.06 3.22 0.58
C ALA A 88 -0.13 2.63 -0.83
N SER A 89 -0.14 3.48 -1.86
CA SER A 89 -0.19 3.00 -3.24
C SER A 89 1.22 2.61 -3.71
N TYR A 90 1.44 1.30 -3.78
CA TYR A 90 2.75 0.70 -4.12
C TYR A 90 2.99 0.53 -5.62
N ILE A 91 1.95 0.75 -6.44
CA ILE A 91 1.98 0.50 -7.90
C ILE A 91 1.60 1.76 -8.67
N ALA A 92 0.35 2.20 -8.52
CA ALA A 92 -0.21 3.26 -9.35
C ALA A 92 0.41 4.63 -9.04
N VAL A 93 0.59 5.00 -7.77
CA VAL A 93 1.12 6.33 -7.39
C VAL A 93 2.56 6.55 -7.90
N PRO A 94 3.51 5.61 -7.78
CA PRO A 94 4.84 5.81 -8.34
C PRO A 94 4.84 6.10 -9.84
N ALA A 95 4.01 5.39 -10.61
CA ALA A 95 3.85 5.61 -12.04
C ALA A 95 3.15 6.95 -12.34
N ALA A 96 2.05 7.24 -11.65
CA ALA A 96 1.27 8.46 -11.85
C ALA A 96 2.05 9.72 -11.44
N MET A 97 2.80 9.69 -10.33
CA MET A 97 3.58 10.84 -9.85
C MET A 97 4.67 11.27 -10.82
N ARG A 98 5.28 10.32 -11.55
CA ARG A 98 6.26 10.66 -12.61
C ARG A 98 5.65 11.55 -13.70
N LEU A 99 4.36 11.41 -13.96
CA LEU A 99 3.64 12.15 -14.99
C LEU A 99 2.96 13.40 -14.42
N ALA A 100 2.25 13.26 -13.30
CA ALA A 100 1.43 14.30 -12.70
C ALA A 100 2.24 15.33 -11.89
N ALA A 101 3.37 14.91 -11.30
CA ALA A 101 4.20 15.76 -10.44
C ALA A 101 5.69 15.50 -10.70
N PRO A 102 6.21 15.80 -11.91
CA PRO A 102 7.59 15.48 -12.30
C PRO A 102 8.66 16.22 -11.47
N LYS A 103 8.28 17.28 -10.76
CA LYS A 103 9.17 18.01 -9.82
C LYS A 103 9.30 17.33 -8.45
N ALA A 104 8.44 16.37 -8.12
CA ALA A 104 8.51 15.64 -6.86
C ALA A 104 9.74 14.72 -6.86
N ASP A 105 10.49 14.67 -5.76
CA ASP A 105 11.68 13.81 -5.70
C ASP A 105 11.29 12.32 -5.52
N PRO A 106 11.53 11.45 -6.51
CA PRO A 106 11.32 10.01 -6.38
C PRO A 106 12.22 9.37 -5.31
N GLY A 107 13.29 10.04 -4.89
CA GLY A 107 14.12 9.65 -3.75
C GLY A 107 13.39 9.69 -2.41
N LEU A 108 12.33 10.49 -2.28
CA LEU A 108 11.52 10.56 -1.06
C LEU A 108 10.37 9.55 -1.10
N TYR A 109 9.45 9.69 -2.05
CA TYR A 109 8.17 9.00 -1.99
C TYR A 109 8.26 7.50 -2.36
N ILE A 110 9.20 7.09 -3.23
CA ILE A 110 9.34 5.67 -3.61
C ILE A 110 9.89 4.85 -2.44
N PRO A 111 11.05 5.20 -1.83
CA PRO A 111 11.57 4.41 -0.71
C PRO A 111 10.72 4.53 0.56
N MET A 112 10.03 5.66 0.75
CA MET A 112 9.07 5.81 1.84
C MET A 112 7.94 4.76 1.74
N ALA A 113 7.29 4.65 0.59
CA ALA A 113 6.18 3.70 0.40
C ALA A 113 6.66 2.24 0.38
N LEU A 114 7.66 1.91 -0.46
CA LEU A 114 8.07 0.51 -0.72
C LEU A 114 9.14 0.01 0.24
N GLY A 115 10.02 0.88 0.71
CA GLY A 115 11.15 0.51 1.57
C GLY A 115 10.85 0.58 3.06
N VAL A 116 9.82 1.34 3.48
CA VAL A 116 9.47 1.51 4.90
C VAL A 116 8.01 1.15 5.16
N THR A 117 7.06 1.89 4.58
CA THR A 117 5.63 1.71 4.88
C THR A 117 5.16 0.30 4.55
N PHE A 118 5.48 -0.24 3.38
CA PHE A 118 5.07 -1.58 2.98
C PHE A 118 5.59 -2.68 3.92
N PRO A 119 6.92 -2.81 4.18
CA PRO A 119 7.43 -3.80 5.13
C PRO A 119 6.85 -3.64 6.53
N VAL A 120 6.77 -2.42 7.07
CA VAL A 120 6.23 -2.16 8.41
C VAL A 120 4.78 -2.57 8.51
N ASN A 121 3.98 -2.23 7.51
CA ASN A 121 2.56 -2.54 7.50
C ASN A 121 2.32 -4.05 7.46
N ILE A 122 3.11 -4.79 6.67
CA ILE A 122 2.99 -6.25 6.60
C ILE A 122 3.50 -6.95 7.86
N THR A 123 4.68 -6.55 8.35
CA THR A 123 5.35 -7.28 9.43
C THR A 123 4.79 -6.95 10.82
N VAL A 124 4.45 -5.68 11.05
CA VAL A 124 4.02 -5.18 12.37
C VAL A 124 2.56 -4.73 12.32
N GLY A 125 2.19 -3.93 11.31
CA GLY A 125 0.86 -3.34 11.19
C GLY A 125 -0.26 -4.39 11.21
N MET A 126 -0.17 -5.40 10.34
CA MET A 126 -1.18 -6.46 10.27
C MET A 126 -1.40 -7.17 11.61
N MET A 127 -0.33 -7.45 12.37
CA MET A 127 -0.46 -8.07 13.69
C MET A 127 -1.20 -7.15 14.69
N ILE A 128 -0.84 -5.86 14.69
CA ILE A 128 -1.48 -4.85 15.56
C ILE A 128 -2.97 -4.70 15.21
N TYR A 129 -3.31 -4.57 13.92
CA TYR A 129 -4.70 -4.38 13.50
C TYR A 129 -5.55 -5.59 13.86
N TYR A 130 -5.02 -6.80 13.62
CA TYR A 130 -5.70 -8.03 14.00
C TYR A 130 -5.91 -8.10 15.51
N MET A 131 -4.90 -7.76 16.32
CA MET A 131 -5.02 -7.71 17.77
C MET A 131 -6.14 -6.75 18.21
N ILE A 132 -6.21 -5.54 17.65
CA ILE A 132 -7.26 -4.56 17.97
C ILE A 132 -8.64 -5.13 17.63
N ILE A 133 -8.79 -5.75 16.45
CA ILE A 133 -10.06 -6.33 16.00
C ILE A 133 -10.53 -7.45 16.93
N GLN A 134 -9.62 -8.25 17.50
CA GLN A 134 -9.99 -9.30 18.46
C GLN A 134 -10.45 -8.75 19.82
N HIS A 135 -10.17 -7.49 20.12
CA HIS A 135 -10.46 -6.84 21.41
C HIS A 135 -11.50 -5.71 21.33
N THR A 136 -12.09 -5.47 20.15
CA THR A 136 -13.10 -4.43 19.91
C THR A 136 -14.23 -5.00 19.09
#